data_AF-A0A960WQQ0-F1
#
_entry.id   AF-A0A960WQQ0-F1
#
_cell.length_a   1.000
_cell.length_b   1.000
_cell.length_c   1.000
_cell.angle_alpha   90.00
_cell.angle_beta   90.00
_cell.angle_gamma   90.00
#
_symmetry.space_group_name_H-M   'P 1'
#
loop_
_entity.id
_entity.type
_entity.pdbx_description
1 polymer ?
#
loop_
_entity_poly.entity_id
_entity_poly.type
_entity_poly.pdbx_seq_one_letter_code
_entity_poly.pdbx_strand_id
1 'polypeptide(L)'
;MAANLQAHDSLYHYLEVSFPREGGPPQIAFSVHAADLESARVLGANPTGTDLSWLRNRTSTEVAPLLEEGRVYLSKAFSLVLGGKELAVGESLKFPENGILATEGEAARPGFLIATLSLPESTGSLELHYAPTAGKRLMVVVNRPGRFPEVHDLAPGETTDIDLSKP
;
A
#
# COMPACT_ATOMS: atom_id res chain seq x y z
N MET A 1 -12.08 -26.23 0.51
CA MET A 1 -11.75 -25.53 1.76
C MET A 1 -11.03 -24.22 1.43
N ALA A 2 -11.77 -23.17 1.09
CA ALA A 2 -11.23 -21.87 0.62
C ALA A 2 -11.69 -20.67 1.47
N ALA A 3 -12.33 -20.91 2.63
CA ALA A 3 -12.94 -19.88 3.45
C ALA A 3 -11.94 -19.15 4.38
N ASN A 4 -10.73 -19.69 4.58
CA ASN A 4 -9.82 -19.21 5.62
C ASN A 4 -8.82 -18.13 5.15
N LEU A 5 -8.63 -17.95 3.84
CA LEU A 5 -7.84 -16.85 3.27
C LEU A 5 -8.68 -15.58 3.11
N GLN A 6 -9.98 -15.73 2.79
CA GLN A 6 -10.89 -14.60 2.56
C GLN A 6 -11.18 -13.75 3.81
N ALA A 7 -11.21 -14.37 5.00
CA ALA A 7 -11.49 -13.66 6.25
C ALA A 7 -10.29 -12.85 6.76
N HIS A 8 -9.07 -13.32 6.51
CA HIS A 8 -7.84 -12.68 7.00
C HIS A 8 -7.48 -11.42 6.20
N ASP A 9 -7.79 -11.40 4.91
CA ASP A 9 -7.48 -10.30 3.98
C ASP A 9 -8.36 -9.05 4.18
N SER A 10 -9.49 -9.21 4.88
CA SER A 10 -10.34 -8.09 5.29
C SER A 10 -9.76 -7.31 6.48
N LEU A 11 -8.76 -7.85 7.19
CA LEU A 11 -8.30 -7.31 8.48
C LEU A 11 -7.09 -6.38 8.41
N TYR A 12 -6.35 -6.39 7.29
CA TYR A 12 -5.08 -5.69 7.17
C TYR A 12 -5.05 -4.74 5.96
N HIS A 13 -4.44 -3.57 6.15
CA HIS A 13 -3.74 -2.90 5.06
C HIS A 13 -2.36 -3.51 4.89
N TYR A 14 -1.80 -3.36 3.70
CA TYR A 14 -0.50 -3.90 3.37
C TYR A 14 0.41 -2.81 2.79
N LEU A 15 1.63 -2.77 3.31
CA LEU A 15 2.69 -1.89 2.84
C LEU A 15 3.95 -2.72 2.65
N GLU A 16 4.58 -2.61 1.49
CA GLU A 16 5.82 -3.30 1.18
C GLU A 16 6.94 -2.28 0.93
N VAL A 17 8.06 -2.44 1.61
CA VAL A 17 9.29 -1.69 1.34
C VAL A 17 10.27 -2.61 0.62
N SER A 18 10.62 -2.30 -0.62
CA SER A 18 11.50 -3.12 -1.44
C SER A 18 12.81 -2.41 -1.76
N PHE A 19 13.91 -3.17 -1.72
CA PHE A 19 15.25 -2.70 -2.06
C PHE A 19 15.68 -3.32 -3.41
N PRO A 20 15.98 -2.50 -4.44
CA PRO A 20 16.39 -3.02 -5.74
C PRO A 20 17.69 -3.82 -5.69
N ARG A 21 17.76 -4.95 -6.41
CA ARG A 21 18.97 -5.81 -6.49
C ARG A 21 20.15 -5.16 -7.18
N GLU A 22 19.88 -4.34 -8.20
CA GLU A 22 20.92 -3.70 -9.03
C GLU A 22 21.43 -2.37 -8.42
N GLY A 23 21.02 -2.07 -7.19
CA GLY A 23 21.21 -0.76 -6.58
C GLY A 23 20.14 0.23 -7.00
N GLY A 24 20.03 1.32 -6.25
CA GLY A 24 19.01 2.35 -6.43
C GLY A 24 18.21 2.62 -5.15
N PRO A 25 17.29 3.59 -5.20
CA PRO A 25 16.50 3.97 -4.04
C PRO A 25 15.51 2.87 -3.63
N PRO A 26 15.24 2.69 -2.32
CA PRO A 26 14.14 1.85 -1.87
C PRO A 26 12.79 2.38 -2.37
N GLN A 27 11.84 1.48 -2.54
CA GLN A 27 10.48 1.80 -2.96
C GLN A 27 9.48 1.32 -1.93
N ILE A 28 8.40 2.07 -1.74
CA ILE A 28 7.26 1.67 -0.94
C ILE A 28 6.09 1.39 -1.87
N ALA A 29 5.46 0.23 -1.74
CA ALA A 29 4.19 -0.10 -2.37
C ALA A 29 3.10 -0.14 -1.30
N PHE A 30 2.07 0.70 -1.46
CA PHE A 30 0.88 0.72 -0.63
C PHE A 30 -0.22 -0.07 -1.32
N SER A 31 -0.89 -0.95 -0.60
CA SER A 31 -2.03 -1.72 -1.10
C SER A 31 -3.29 -1.35 -0.31
N VAL A 32 -4.28 -0.80 -1.01
CA VAL A 32 -5.58 -0.40 -0.44
C VAL A 32 -6.68 -1.22 -1.09
N HIS A 33 -7.52 -1.85 -0.29
CA HIS A 33 -8.68 -2.57 -0.81
C HIS A 33 -9.66 -1.56 -1.43
N ALA A 34 -9.87 -1.63 -2.74
CA ALA A 34 -10.65 -0.61 -3.45
C ALA A 34 -12.08 -0.51 -2.92
N ALA A 35 -12.70 -1.62 -2.52
CA ALA A 35 -14.08 -1.63 -1.99
C ALA A 35 -14.23 -0.94 -0.62
N ASP A 36 -13.12 -0.60 0.05
CA ASP A 36 -13.15 0.25 1.25
C ASP A 36 -13.42 1.73 0.91
N LEU A 37 -13.21 2.12 -0.36
CA LEU A 37 -13.47 3.48 -0.87
C LEU A 37 -14.94 3.65 -1.24
N GLU A 38 -15.50 4.83 -0.95
CA GLU A 38 -16.91 5.13 -1.18
C GLU A 38 -17.23 5.11 -2.68
N SER A 39 -16.36 5.70 -3.50
CA SER A 39 -16.54 5.71 -4.96
C SER A 39 -16.56 4.29 -5.55
N ALA A 40 -15.86 3.33 -4.94
CA ALA A 40 -15.90 1.94 -5.39
C ALA A 40 -17.24 1.29 -5.07
N ARG A 41 -17.80 1.57 -3.88
CA ARG A 41 -19.11 1.07 -3.47
C ARG A 41 -20.23 1.62 -4.36
N VAL A 42 -20.15 2.89 -4.73
CA VAL A 42 -21.06 3.51 -5.71
C VAL A 42 -21.01 2.80 -7.07
N LEU A 43 -19.83 2.35 -7.48
CA LEU A 43 -19.61 1.56 -8.70
C LEU A 43 -19.95 0.06 -8.54
N GLY A 44 -20.47 -0.35 -7.37
CA GLY A 44 -20.95 -1.70 -7.10
C GLY A 44 -19.88 -2.66 -6.56
N ALA A 45 -18.75 -2.16 -6.04
CA ALA A 45 -17.79 -3.01 -5.35
C ALA A 45 -18.43 -3.58 -4.07
N ASN A 46 -18.26 -4.89 -3.85
CA ASN A 46 -18.73 -5.53 -2.62
C ASN A 46 -17.61 -5.47 -1.56
N PRO A 47 -17.75 -4.72 -0.46
CA PRO A 47 -16.73 -4.65 0.59
C PRO A 47 -16.61 -5.94 1.40
N THR A 48 -17.61 -6.82 1.33
CA THR A 48 -17.66 -8.10 2.07
C THR A 48 -17.31 -9.31 1.20
N GLY A 49 -17.16 -9.11 -0.11
CA GLY A 49 -16.86 -10.16 -1.07
C GLY A 49 -15.58 -9.87 -1.82
N THR A 50 -14.77 -10.90 -2.07
CA THR A 50 -13.51 -10.77 -2.81
C THR A 50 -13.79 -10.84 -4.32
N ASP A 51 -14.40 -9.81 -4.90
CA ASP A 51 -14.51 -9.69 -6.36
C ASP A 51 -13.19 -9.18 -6.95
N LEU A 52 -12.33 -10.14 -7.24
CA LEU A 52 -10.99 -9.97 -7.77
C LEU A 52 -10.95 -9.44 -9.22
N SER A 53 -12.07 -9.50 -9.94
CA SER A 53 -12.15 -9.06 -11.35
C SER A 53 -12.94 -7.77 -11.54
N TRP A 54 -13.68 -7.32 -10.51
CA TRP A 54 -14.51 -6.11 -10.56
C TRP A 54 -13.81 -4.90 -11.17
N LEU A 55 -12.58 -4.64 -10.69
CA LEU A 55 -11.81 -3.48 -11.12
C LEU A 55 -11.36 -3.66 -12.58
N ARG A 56 -11.00 -4.88 -13.01
CA ARG A 56 -10.39 -5.17 -14.34
C ARG A 56 -11.26 -4.78 -15.53
N ASN A 57 -12.57 -4.71 -15.33
CA ASN A 57 -13.53 -4.37 -16.37
C ASN A 57 -13.91 -2.88 -16.38
N ARG A 58 -13.22 -2.05 -15.59
CA ARG A 58 -13.51 -0.61 -15.47
C ARG A 58 -12.70 0.21 -16.46
N THR A 59 -13.33 1.27 -16.95
CA THR A 59 -12.70 2.26 -17.82
C THR A 59 -11.81 3.21 -17.01
N SER A 60 -10.82 3.84 -17.66
CA SER A 60 -9.96 4.83 -17.00
C SER A 60 -10.76 5.99 -16.37
N THR A 61 -11.89 6.37 -16.96
CA THR A 61 -12.79 7.40 -16.41
C THR A 61 -13.48 6.97 -15.12
N GLU A 62 -13.92 5.70 -15.03
CA GLU A 62 -14.49 5.15 -13.79
C GLU A 62 -13.43 4.97 -12.70
N VAL A 63 -12.18 4.71 -13.09
CA VAL A 63 -11.07 4.47 -12.16
C VAL A 63 -10.45 5.76 -11.65
N ALA A 64 -10.46 6.86 -12.42
CA ALA A 64 -9.85 8.12 -11.99
C ALA A 64 -10.35 8.64 -10.62
N PRO A 65 -11.66 8.65 -10.31
CA PRO A 65 -12.14 9.00 -8.97
C PRO A 65 -11.63 8.07 -7.86
N LEU A 66 -11.46 6.77 -8.17
CA LEU A 66 -10.94 5.78 -7.23
C LEU A 66 -9.47 6.06 -6.89
N LEU A 67 -8.67 6.42 -7.89
CA LEU A 67 -7.25 6.74 -7.69
C LEU A 67 -7.09 8.00 -6.85
N GLU A 68 -7.92 9.02 -7.08
CA GLU A 68 -7.91 10.25 -6.29
C GLU A 68 -8.36 10.00 -4.85
N GLU A 69 -9.45 9.26 -4.65
CA GLU A 69 -9.89 8.89 -3.31
C GLU A 69 -8.85 8.02 -2.59
N GLY A 70 -8.22 7.08 -3.31
CA GLY A 70 -7.12 6.26 -2.80
C GLY A 70 -5.90 7.11 -2.39
N ARG A 71 -5.56 8.15 -3.16
CA ARG A 71 -4.48 9.09 -2.82
C ARG A 71 -4.79 9.85 -1.54
N VAL A 72 -6.01 10.38 -1.41
CA VAL A 72 -6.48 11.09 -0.22
C VAL A 72 -6.54 10.16 0.99
N TYR A 73 -6.94 8.91 0.78
CA TYR A 73 -6.94 7.90 1.83
C TYR A 73 -5.53 7.63 2.34
N LEU A 74 -4.59 7.34 1.43
CA LEU A 74 -3.21 7.04 1.76
C LEU A 74 -2.51 8.22 2.46
N SER A 75 -2.73 9.45 2.01
CA SER A 75 -2.13 10.63 2.66
C SER A 75 -2.66 10.90 4.07
N LYS A 76 -3.85 10.42 4.40
CA LYS A 76 -4.41 10.48 5.76
C LYS A 76 -4.00 9.30 6.63
N ALA A 77 -3.85 8.12 6.03
CA ALA A 77 -3.53 6.89 6.74
C ALA A 77 -2.05 6.77 7.11
N PHE A 78 -1.16 7.39 6.33
CA PHE A 78 0.28 7.25 6.46
C PHE A 78 0.97 8.61 6.57
N SER A 79 1.77 8.79 7.60
CA SER A 79 2.80 9.83 7.65
C SER A 79 4.18 9.17 7.65
N LEU A 80 5.07 9.65 6.80
CA LEU A 80 6.41 9.13 6.60
C LEU A 80 7.43 10.20 6.94
N VAL A 81 8.34 9.91 7.85
CA VAL A 81 9.42 10.83 8.23
C VAL A 81 10.76 10.18 7.87
N LEU A 82 11.53 10.85 7.01
CA LEU A 82 12.84 10.40 6.57
C LEU A 82 13.90 11.41 7.04
N GLY A 83 14.80 10.98 7.92
CA GLY A 83 15.85 11.86 8.46
C GLY A 83 15.29 13.11 9.15
N GLY A 84 14.14 12.98 9.82
CA GLY A 84 13.44 14.09 10.49
C GLY A 84 12.62 15.01 9.56
N LYS A 85 12.52 14.69 8.27
CA LYS A 85 11.69 15.44 7.31
C LYS A 85 10.49 14.60 6.88
N GLU A 86 9.29 15.16 7.02
CA GLU A 86 8.07 14.54 6.54
C GLU A 86 8.05 14.49 5.00
N LEU A 87 7.65 13.35 4.46
CA LEU A 87 7.45 13.14 3.02
C LEU A 87 6.00 13.45 2.66
N ALA A 88 5.81 14.23 1.60
CA ALA A 88 4.48 14.49 1.03
C ALA A 88 3.96 13.25 0.28
N VAL A 89 3.46 12.26 1.03
CA VAL A 89 2.99 10.97 0.51
C VAL A 89 2.00 11.19 -0.64
N GLY A 90 0.92 11.92 -0.39
CA GLY A 90 -0.16 12.14 -1.36
C GLY A 90 0.31 12.65 -2.72
N GLU A 91 1.18 13.65 -2.76
CA GLU A 91 1.68 14.24 -4.02
C GLU A 91 2.71 13.34 -4.74
N SER A 92 3.46 12.55 -3.97
CA SER A 92 4.57 11.75 -4.48
C SER A 92 4.16 10.34 -4.91
N LEU A 93 2.93 9.91 -4.57
CA LEU A 93 2.40 8.61 -4.96
C LEU A 93 2.18 8.49 -6.48
N LYS A 94 2.69 7.41 -7.06
CA LYS A 94 2.44 7.02 -8.43
C LYS A 94 1.45 5.86 -8.45
N PHE A 95 0.37 6.02 -9.20
CA PHE A 95 -0.54 4.93 -9.53
C PHE A 95 -0.25 4.47 -10.97
N PRO A 96 -0.35 3.18 -11.27
CA PRO A 96 -0.28 2.69 -12.64
C PRO A 96 -1.33 3.37 -13.53
N GLU A 97 -1.01 3.69 -14.79
CA GLU A 97 -1.90 4.41 -15.73
C GLU A 97 -3.25 3.70 -15.96
N ASN A 98 -3.27 2.37 -15.83
CA ASN A 98 -4.49 1.56 -15.95
C ASN A 98 -5.08 1.15 -14.59
N GLY A 99 -4.61 1.72 -13.48
CA GLY A 99 -5.12 1.55 -12.11
C GLY A 99 -5.11 0.13 -11.55
N ILE A 100 -4.67 -0.86 -12.31
CA ILE A 100 -4.94 -2.26 -12.00
C ILE A 100 -3.86 -3.11 -12.62
N LEU A 101 -3.45 -4.12 -11.86
CA LEU A 101 -2.46 -5.13 -12.21
C LEU A 101 -1.04 -4.64 -12.01
N ALA A 102 -0.61 -4.52 -10.76
CA ALA A 102 0.68 -5.16 -10.51
C ALA A 102 0.45 -6.66 -10.70
N THR A 103 0.74 -7.15 -11.89
CA THR A 103 0.70 -8.58 -12.18
C THR A 103 1.89 -9.33 -11.57
N GLU A 104 2.77 -8.65 -10.84
CA GLU A 104 4.09 -9.21 -10.48
C GLU A 104 4.63 -8.83 -9.09
N GLY A 105 3.83 -8.23 -8.20
CA GLY A 105 4.23 -7.93 -6.82
C GLY A 105 3.46 -8.77 -5.79
N GLU A 106 4.10 -9.22 -4.70
CA GLU A 106 3.40 -9.93 -3.62
C GLU A 106 2.31 -9.08 -2.95
N ALA A 107 2.49 -7.74 -2.94
CA ALA A 107 1.48 -6.76 -2.53
C ALA A 107 0.22 -6.71 -3.43
N ALA A 108 0.31 -7.28 -4.63
CA ALA A 108 -0.61 -7.01 -5.70
C ALA A 108 -1.76 -8.01 -5.77
N ARG A 109 -2.75 -7.78 -4.92
CA ARG A 109 -3.95 -8.60 -4.89
C ARG A 109 -5.02 -7.98 -5.79
N PRO A 110 -5.77 -8.79 -6.56
CA PRO A 110 -6.83 -8.23 -7.38
C PRO A 110 -7.90 -7.54 -6.51
N GLY A 111 -8.49 -6.44 -6.99
CA GLY A 111 -9.41 -5.62 -6.20
C GLY A 111 -8.74 -4.61 -5.26
N PHE A 112 -7.41 -4.54 -5.25
CA PHE A 112 -6.65 -3.52 -4.54
C PHE A 112 -6.12 -2.44 -5.50
N LEU A 113 -6.08 -1.20 -5.01
CA LEU A 113 -5.30 -0.13 -5.60
C LEU A 113 -3.88 -0.21 -5.07
N ILE A 114 -2.91 -0.08 -5.97
CA ILE A 114 -1.50 -0.12 -5.62
C ILE A 114 -0.89 1.21 -6.00
N ALA A 115 -0.35 1.88 -5.00
CA ALA A 115 0.36 3.13 -5.18
C ALA A 115 1.83 2.91 -4.79
N THR A 116 2.75 3.46 -5.57
CA THR A 116 4.18 3.37 -5.27
C THR A 116 4.77 4.73 -4.93
N LEU A 117 5.69 4.73 -3.99
CA LEU A 117 6.50 5.89 -3.61
C LEU A 117 7.97 5.50 -3.73
N SER A 118 8.71 6.19 -4.59
CA SER A 118 10.17 6.09 -4.60
C SER A 118 10.73 6.95 -3.48
N LEU A 119 11.50 6.35 -2.57
CA LEU A 119 12.22 7.12 -1.57
C LEU A 119 13.46 7.76 -2.21
N PRO A 120 13.96 8.90 -1.70
CA PRO A 120 15.27 9.37 -2.13
C PRO A 120 16.36 8.37 -1.68
N GLU A 121 17.47 8.33 -2.41
CA GLU A 121 18.64 7.59 -1.94
C GLU A 121 19.10 8.19 -0.61
N SER A 122 18.89 7.45 0.49
CA SER A 122 19.19 7.90 1.84
C SER A 122 19.78 6.76 2.66
N THR A 123 20.73 7.10 3.52
CA THR A 123 21.32 6.21 4.52
C THR A 123 20.79 6.66 5.89
N GLY A 124 19.72 6.03 6.36
CA GLY A 124 19.07 6.40 7.62
C GLY A 124 17.84 5.54 7.89
N SER A 125 17.02 5.92 8.86
CA SER A 125 15.73 5.28 9.12
C SER A 125 14.57 6.04 8.47
N LEU A 126 13.57 5.28 8.03
CA LEU A 126 12.25 5.76 7.71
C LEU A 126 11.33 5.48 8.90
N GLU A 127 10.81 6.52 9.51
CA GLU A 127 9.76 6.41 10.51
C GLU A 127 8.41 6.41 9.79
N LEU A 128 7.61 5.38 10.06
CA LEU A 128 6.30 5.15 9.49
C LEU A 128 5.26 5.27 10.59
N HIS A 129 4.45 6.32 10.54
CA HIS A 129 3.31 6.51 11.42
C HIS A 129 2.03 6.05 10.75
N TYR A 130 1.29 5.18 11.42
CA TYR A 130 0.01 4.70 10.95
C TYR A 130 -1.14 5.36 11.71
N ALA A 131 -2.10 5.94 10.98
CA ALA A 131 -3.10 6.80 11.58
C ALA A 131 -3.99 6.07 12.62
N PRO A 132 -4.34 6.71 13.75
CA PRO A 132 -5.24 6.12 14.75
C PRO A 132 -6.68 5.94 14.25
N THR A 133 -7.05 6.68 13.21
CA THR A 133 -8.37 6.58 12.56
C THR A 133 -8.46 5.43 11.56
N ALA A 134 -7.37 4.68 11.35
CA ALA A 134 -7.39 3.58 10.40
C ALA A 134 -8.24 2.42 10.95
N GLY A 135 -9.14 1.89 10.12
CA GLY A 135 -10.11 0.87 10.55
C GLY A 135 -9.56 -0.57 10.60
N LYS A 136 -8.28 -0.77 10.29
CA LYS A 136 -7.62 -2.08 10.12
C LYS A 136 -6.21 -2.05 10.67
N ARG A 137 -5.62 -3.22 10.93
CA ARG A 137 -4.18 -3.32 11.24
C ARG A 137 -3.36 -3.09 9.97
N LEU A 138 -2.08 -2.78 10.09
CA LEU A 138 -1.17 -2.62 8.98
C LEU A 138 -0.08 -3.68 9.06
N MET A 139 0.04 -4.48 8.00
CA MET A 139 1.19 -5.36 7.83
C MET A 139 2.22 -4.67 6.94
N VAL A 140 3.40 -4.45 7.50
CA VAL A 140 4.55 -3.88 6.80
C VAL A 140 5.55 -4.99 6.50
N VAL A 141 5.92 -5.15 5.24
CA VAL A 141 6.91 -6.15 4.82
C VAL A 141 8.11 -5.44 4.23
N VAL A 142 9.30 -5.73 4.75
CA VAL A 142 10.56 -5.16 4.28
C VAL A 142 11.36 -6.24 3.54
N ASN A 143 11.44 -6.07 2.22
CA ASN A 143 12.04 -7.01 1.30
C ASN A 143 13.43 -6.54 0.86
N ARG A 144 14.46 -7.21 1.37
CA ARG A 144 15.87 -6.96 1.03
C ARG A 144 16.46 -8.11 0.20
N PRO A 145 17.24 -7.80 -0.85
CA PRO A 145 17.99 -8.81 -1.59
C PRO A 145 18.84 -9.69 -0.68
N GLY A 146 18.70 -11.01 -0.82
CA GLY A 146 19.52 -11.99 -0.10
C GLY A 146 19.19 -12.17 1.38
N ARG A 147 18.10 -11.57 1.89
CA ARG A 147 17.63 -11.75 3.27
C ARG A 147 16.18 -12.24 3.28
N PHE A 148 15.80 -12.89 4.37
CA PHE A 148 14.39 -13.21 4.61
C PHE A 148 13.59 -11.93 4.85
N PRO A 149 12.34 -11.81 4.38
CA PRO A 149 11.50 -10.65 4.63
C PRO A 149 11.33 -10.36 6.12
N GLU A 150 11.47 -9.10 6.51
CA GLU A 150 11.10 -8.63 7.84
C GLU A 150 9.63 -8.18 7.82
N VAL A 151 8.89 -8.48 8.88
CA VAL A 151 7.46 -8.20 8.95
C VAL A 151 7.14 -7.47 10.26
N HIS A 152 6.47 -6.32 10.14
CA HIS A 152 5.92 -5.58 11.27
C HIS A 152 4.39 -5.59 11.20
N ASP A 153 3.74 -5.82 12.33
CA ASP A 153 2.28 -5.78 12.46
C ASP A 153 1.89 -4.61 13.36
N LEU A 154 1.32 -3.56 12.78
CA LEU A 154 0.96 -2.32 13.47
C LEU A 154 -0.55 -2.19 13.69
N ALA A 155 -0.95 -1.86 14.91
CA ALA A 155 -2.27 -1.36 15.23
C ALA A 155 -2.43 0.10 14.76
N PRO A 156 -3.68 0.59 14.56
CA PRO A 156 -3.93 2.01 14.34
C PRO A 156 -3.29 2.89 15.43
N GLY A 157 -2.56 3.93 15.02
CA GLY A 157 -1.86 4.85 15.92
C GLY A 157 -0.43 4.43 16.27
N GLU A 158 0.00 3.23 15.89
CA GLU A 158 1.38 2.77 16.11
C GLU A 158 2.36 3.34 15.07
N THR A 159 3.63 3.29 15.42
CA THR A 159 4.76 3.76 14.60
C THR A 159 5.81 2.65 14.54
N THR A 160 6.51 2.56 13.41
CA THR A 160 7.69 1.70 13.26
C THR A 160 8.80 2.43 12.55
N ASP A 161 10.04 2.07 12.87
CA ASP A 161 11.23 2.49 12.15
C ASP A 161 11.68 1.38 11.20
N ILE A 162 12.01 1.77 9.97
CA ILE A 162 12.54 0.89 8.94
C ILE A 162 13.92 1.41 8.58
N ASP A 163 14.95 0.61 8.84
CA ASP A 163 16.30 0.95 8.42
C ASP A 163 16.37 0.99 6.88
N LEU A 164 16.83 2.09 6.29
CA LEU A 164 17.05 2.21 4.85
C LEU A 164 18.52 2.01 4.45
N SER A 165 19.39 1.68 5.40
CA SER A 165 20.78 1.36 5.09
C SER A 165 20.85 0.21 4.07
N LYS A 166 21.79 0.35 3.12
CA LYS A 166 22.04 -0.72 2.13
C LYS A 166 22.54 -1.96 2.88
N PRO A 167 22.08 -3.16 2.50
CA PRO A 167 22.48 -4.40 3.16
C PRO A 167 23.98 -4.70 3.08
#